data_AF-A0A5S9MIW8-F1
#
_entry.id   AF-A0A5S9MIW8-F1
#
_cell.length_a   1.000
_cell.length_b   1.000
_cell.length_c   1.000
_cell.angle_alpha   90.00
_cell.angle_beta   90.00
_cell.angle_gamma   90.00
#
_symmetry.space_group_name_H-M   'P 1'
#
loop_
_entity.id
_entity.type
_entity.pdbx_description
1 polymer ?
#
loop_
_entity_poly.entity_id
_entity_poly.type
_entity_poly.pdbx_seq_one_letter_code
_entity_poly.pdbx_strand_id
1 'polypeptide(L)'
;MRYFFDIDTKAVIECQDADTLYSIPLDLQKQGLDKLVCEHMKLDCQDADMTEWTALVDKVQNLSKQVTIGLVGKYVELQDAYISVVESLRHAGYAFDADVQIKWINAEEVTAENIADFVQDVDGIIVPGGFGDRGVEGKIIATQYARENKVPFFGICLGMQVASIEYARNVLGLEGAHSAEIDPETAFPIIDLLPEQKDVDDLGGTLRLGLYPCKLNEDSKAFAAYNDEVVYERHRHRYEFNNEYRQQMEAAGFCLLWYKPRWTSC
;
A
#
# COMPACT_ATOMS: atom_id res chain seq x y z
N MET A 1 40.40 -13.45 5.30
CA MET A 1 39.44 -14.28 4.54
C MET A 1 40.13 -15.33 3.68
N ARG A 2 40.97 -14.98 2.69
CA ARG A 2 41.69 -15.94 1.81
C ARG A 2 42.28 -17.16 2.54
N TYR A 3 43.08 -16.93 3.58
CA TYR A 3 43.77 -18.00 4.33
C TYR A 3 42.84 -18.88 5.19
N PHE A 4 41.62 -18.41 5.49
CA PHE A 4 40.67 -19.12 6.34
C PHE A 4 39.62 -19.90 5.52
N PHE A 5 39.31 -19.44 4.31
CA PHE A 5 38.23 -19.99 3.49
C PHE A 5 38.69 -20.61 2.16
N ASP A 6 40.00 -20.57 1.84
CA ASP A 6 40.58 -21.10 0.60
C ASP A 6 39.87 -20.58 -0.67
N ILE A 7 39.62 -19.28 -0.71
CA ILE A 7 38.99 -18.57 -1.83
C ILE A 7 39.97 -17.63 -2.53
N ASP A 8 39.79 -17.40 -3.82
CA ASP A 8 40.53 -16.37 -4.55
C ASP A 8 40.27 -15.00 -3.91
N THR A 9 41.33 -14.21 -3.74
CA THR A 9 41.25 -12.83 -3.29
C THR A 9 40.32 -11.96 -4.14
N LYS A 10 40.24 -12.22 -5.45
CA LYS A 10 39.33 -11.49 -6.35
C LYS A 10 37.86 -11.81 -6.05
N ALA A 11 37.57 -12.97 -5.48
CA ALA A 11 36.22 -13.38 -5.09
C ALA A 11 35.80 -12.88 -3.70
N VAL A 12 36.63 -12.05 -3.05
CA VAL A 12 36.30 -11.38 -1.79
C VAL A 12 35.69 -10.02 -2.13
N ILE A 13 34.37 -9.91 -2.00
CA ILE A 13 33.59 -8.69 -2.28
C ILE A 13 33.12 -8.10 -0.96
N GLU A 14 33.38 -6.80 -0.76
CA GLU A 14 32.94 -6.05 0.40
C GLU A 14 31.49 -5.58 0.21
N CYS A 15 30.63 -5.88 1.18
CA CYS A 15 29.26 -5.40 1.22
C CYS A 15 29.15 -4.45 2.42
N GLN A 16 29.43 -3.17 2.19
CA GLN A 16 29.35 -2.13 3.21
C GLN A 16 27.91 -1.60 3.34
N ASP A 17 27.60 -0.95 4.44
CA ASP A 17 26.33 -0.26 4.60
C ASP A 17 26.20 0.82 3.52
N ALA A 18 25.08 0.82 2.81
CA ALA A 18 24.79 1.74 1.72
C ALA A 18 23.81 2.82 2.16
N ASP A 19 24.04 4.07 1.73
CA ASP A 19 23.13 5.19 2.01
C ASP A 19 21.73 4.97 1.41
N THR A 20 21.67 4.23 0.30
CA THR A 20 20.43 3.86 -0.37
C THR A 20 20.53 2.47 -0.97
N LEU A 21 19.43 1.71 -0.95
CA LEU A 21 19.34 0.38 -1.55
C LEU A 21 19.80 0.38 -3.02
N TYR A 22 19.56 1.49 -3.74
CA TYR A 22 19.89 1.62 -5.15
C TYR A 22 21.40 1.76 -5.41
N SER A 23 22.25 2.08 -4.42
CA SER A 23 23.70 2.17 -4.67
C SER A 23 24.38 0.80 -4.67
N ILE A 24 23.79 -0.20 -3.99
CA ILE A 24 24.36 -1.54 -3.83
C ILE A 24 24.76 -2.18 -5.18
N PRO A 25 23.92 -2.20 -6.23
CA PRO A 25 24.33 -2.75 -7.52
C PRO A 25 25.57 -2.07 -8.12
N LEU A 26 25.70 -0.75 -7.99
CA LEU A 26 26.85 0.00 -8.48
C LEU A 26 28.11 -0.32 -7.68
N ASP A 27 28.00 -0.44 -6.35
CA ASP A 27 29.13 -0.74 -5.47
C ASP A 27 29.64 -2.17 -5.64
N LEU A 28 28.73 -3.12 -5.92
CA LEU A 28 29.10 -4.49 -6.27
C LEU A 28 29.72 -4.56 -7.67
N GLN A 29 29.22 -3.80 -8.65
CA GLN A 29 29.80 -3.73 -9.99
C GLN A 29 31.20 -3.10 -9.98
N LYS A 30 31.46 -2.06 -9.18
CA LYS A 30 32.80 -1.46 -9.01
C LYS A 30 33.85 -2.47 -8.55
N GLN A 31 33.42 -3.49 -7.80
CA GLN A 31 34.28 -4.57 -7.32
C GLN A 31 34.36 -5.77 -8.30
N GLY A 32 33.64 -5.71 -9.41
CA GLY A 32 33.65 -6.73 -10.47
C GLY A 32 32.88 -8.01 -10.13
N LEU A 33 31.91 -7.97 -9.20
CA LEU A 33 31.12 -9.15 -8.83
C LEU A 33 30.39 -9.75 -10.04
N ASP A 34 29.76 -8.92 -10.87
CA ASP A 34 29.07 -9.32 -12.09
C ASP A 34 30.01 -10.06 -13.06
N LYS A 35 31.20 -9.51 -13.30
CA LYS A 35 32.23 -10.12 -14.16
C LYS A 35 32.68 -11.47 -13.64
N LEU A 36 32.95 -11.56 -12.33
CA LEU A 36 33.35 -12.82 -11.69
C LEU A 36 32.27 -13.90 -11.83
N VAL A 37 30.99 -13.54 -11.70
CA VAL A 37 29.86 -14.46 -11.89
C VAL A 37 29.77 -14.93 -13.35
N CYS A 38 29.87 -14.01 -14.32
CA CYS A 38 29.85 -14.35 -15.75
C CYS A 38 31.02 -15.29 -16.14
N GLU A 39 32.24 -14.98 -15.68
CA GLU A 39 33.43 -15.82 -15.92
C GLU A 39 33.26 -17.22 -15.32
N HIS A 40 32.77 -17.31 -14.07
CA HIS A 40 32.54 -18.58 -13.39
C HIS A 40 31.49 -19.45 -14.12
N MET A 41 30.42 -18.81 -14.58
CA MET A 41 29.33 -19.47 -15.31
C MET A 41 29.64 -19.66 -16.80
N LYS A 42 30.80 -19.19 -17.29
CA LYS A 42 31.23 -19.24 -18.69
C LYS A 42 30.23 -18.57 -19.65
N LEU A 43 29.64 -17.46 -19.20
CA LEU A 43 28.73 -16.65 -19.99
C LEU A 43 29.54 -15.58 -20.73
N ASP A 44 29.31 -15.47 -22.04
CA ASP A 44 29.86 -14.38 -22.86
C ASP A 44 28.88 -13.20 -22.80
N CYS A 45 29.17 -12.26 -21.91
CA CYS A 45 28.34 -11.09 -21.64
C CYS A 45 29.12 -9.81 -21.97
N GLN A 46 28.43 -8.82 -22.52
CA GLN A 46 28.96 -7.46 -22.62
C GLN A 46 28.90 -6.78 -21.25
N ASP A 47 29.68 -5.70 -21.09
CA ASP A 47 29.57 -4.84 -19.89
C ASP A 47 28.13 -4.33 -19.74
N ALA A 48 27.59 -4.38 -18.52
CA ALA A 48 26.23 -3.92 -18.25
C ALA A 48 26.12 -2.40 -18.38
N ASP A 49 25.14 -1.92 -19.15
CA ASP A 49 24.79 -0.51 -19.21
C ASP A 49 24.05 -0.10 -17.93
N MET A 50 24.70 0.72 -17.11
CA MET A 50 24.16 1.20 -15.83
C MET A 50 23.63 2.63 -15.90
N THR A 51 23.50 3.22 -17.10
CA THR A 51 23.15 4.65 -17.26
C THR A 51 21.86 5.03 -16.53
N GLU A 52 20.78 4.26 -16.72
CA GLU A 52 19.50 4.52 -16.04
C GLU A 52 19.60 4.32 -14.52
N TRP A 53 20.38 3.34 -14.08
CA TRP A 53 20.54 3.03 -12.67
C TRP A 53 21.35 4.10 -11.94
N THR A 54 22.45 4.58 -12.55
CA THR A 54 23.23 5.71 -12.04
C THR A 54 22.36 6.97 -11.95
N ALA A 55 21.57 7.27 -12.98
CA ALA A 55 20.65 8.41 -12.95
C ALA A 55 19.59 8.29 -11.83
N LEU A 56 19.10 7.08 -11.54
CA LEU A 56 18.21 6.84 -10.40
C LEU A 56 18.92 7.11 -9.07
N VAL A 57 20.13 6.58 -8.85
CA VAL A 57 20.88 6.82 -7.61
C VAL A 57 21.14 8.31 -7.41
N ASP A 58 21.61 8.99 -8.44
CA ASP A 58 21.86 10.43 -8.41
C ASP A 58 20.59 11.20 -8.06
N LYS A 59 19.45 10.82 -8.64
CA LYS A 59 18.16 11.45 -8.35
C LYS A 59 17.72 11.24 -6.90
N VAL A 60 17.79 10.00 -6.40
CA VAL A 60 17.37 9.67 -5.02
C VAL A 60 18.22 10.38 -3.98
N GLN A 61 19.51 10.58 -4.26
CA GLN A 61 20.44 11.25 -3.34
C GLN A 61 20.33 12.78 -3.35
N ASN A 62 19.65 13.38 -4.34
CA ASN A 62 19.63 14.84 -4.55
C ASN A 62 18.21 15.42 -4.68
N LEU A 63 17.24 14.86 -3.95
CA LEU A 63 15.86 15.36 -3.91
C LEU A 63 15.77 16.73 -3.21
N SER A 64 15.03 17.67 -3.79
CA SER A 64 14.99 19.06 -3.28
C SER A 64 13.81 19.38 -2.34
N LYS A 65 12.74 18.59 -2.40
CA LYS A 65 11.53 18.79 -1.57
C LYS A 65 11.37 17.66 -0.57
N GLN A 66 10.54 17.91 0.43
CA GLN A 66 10.17 16.92 1.43
C GLN A 66 8.65 16.93 1.63
N VAL A 67 8.06 15.74 1.82
CA VAL A 67 6.64 15.53 2.13
C VAL A 67 6.55 14.51 3.25
N THR A 68 5.76 14.80 4.27
CA THR A 68 5.54 13.89 5.42
C THR A 68 4.21 13.17 5.28
N ILE A 69 4.22 11.84 5.24
CA ILE A 69 3.03 11.00 5.17
C ILE A 69 2.86 10.23 6.47
N GLY A 70 1.71 10.40 7.12
CA GLY A 70 1.32 9.65 8.31
C GLY A 70 0.80 8.26 7.94
N LEU A 71 1.55 7.21 8.30
CA LEU A 71 1.14 5.82 8.11
C LEU A 71 0.50 5.29 9.39
N VAL A 72 -0.82 5.08 9.36
CA VAL A 72 -1.62 4.65 10.51
C VAL A 72 -1.78 3.13 10.49
N GLY A 73 -0.87 2.44 11.17
CA GLY A 73 -0.72 0.99 11.11
C GLY A 73 -0.79 0.32 12.48
N LYS A 74 -0.91 -1.02 12.47
CA LYS A 74 -0.81 -1.83 13.71
C LYS A 74 0.65 -2.16 14.02
N TYR A 75 1.41 -2.55 13.01
CA TYR A 75 2.79 -3.01 13.15
C TYR A 75 3.78 -1.88 12.84
N VAL A 76 3.71 -0.78 13.59
CA VAL A 76 4.61 0.36 13.36
C VAL A 76 6.03 0.15 13.92
N GLU A 77 6.17 -0.74 14.90
CA GLU A 77 7.48 -1.11 15.45
C GLU A 77 8.30 -2.00 14.50
N LEU A 78 7.61 -2.80 13.65
CA LEU A 78 8.22 -3.59 12.60
C LEU A 78 7.92 -2.97 11.23
N GLN A 79 8.71 -1.98 10.86
CA GLN A 79 8.54 -1.21 9.62
C GLN A 79 8.50 -2.08 8.36
N ASP A 80 9.22 -3.21 8.37
CA ASP A 80 9.26 -4.20 7.28
C ASP A 80 7.88 -4.76 6.92
N ALA A 81 6.92 -4.75 7.85
CA ALA A 81 5.54 -5.17 7.58
C ALA A 81 4.86 -4.34 6.47
N TYR A 82 5.38 -3.14 6.21
CA TYR A 82 4.84 -2.19 5.24
C TYR A 82 5.86 -1.79 4.16
N ILE A 83 6.96 -2.56 4.00
CA ILE A 83 8.07 -2.21 3.09
C ILE A 83 7.61 -1.85 1.68
N SER A 84 6.70 -2.63 1.08
CA SER A 84 6.22 -2.35 -0.28
C SER A 84 5.39 -1.06 -0.36
N VAL A 85 4.67 -0.70 0.71
CA VAL A 85 3.90 0.55 0.76
C VAL A 85 4.86 1.73 0.87
N VAL A 86 5.85 1.64 1.76
CA VAL A 86 6.86 2.68 1.97
C VAL A 86 7.70 2.90 0.71
N GLU A 87 8.19 1.83 0.07
CA GLU A 87 8.97 1.95 -1.17
C GLU A 87 8.13 2.52 -2.32
N SER A 88 6.85 2.14 -2.44
CA SER A 88 5.97 2.70 -3.47
C SER A 88 5.76 4.21 -3.27
N LEU A 89 5.63 4.67 -2.02
CA LEU A 89 5.52 6.10 -1.71
C LEU A 89 6.81 6.85 -2.05
N ARG A 90 7.98 6.28 -1.70
CA ARG A 90 9.29 6.86 -2.06
C ARG A 90 9.46 6.96 -3.58
N HIS A 91 9.13 5.89 -4.31
CA HIS A 91 9.19 5.85 -5.78
C HIS A 91 8.29 6.93 -6.40
N ALA A 92 7.08 7.10 -5.88
CA ALA A 92 6.19 8.17 -6.30
C ALA A 92 6.82 9.55 -6.04
N GLY A 93 7.39 9.76 -4.85
CA GLY A 93 8.11 10.99 -4.48
C GLY A 93 9.21 11.38 -5.45
N TYR A 94 10.01 10.40 -5.91
CA TYR A 94 11.09 10.65 -6.86
C TYR A 94 10.59 11.33 -8.14
N ALA A 95 9.43 10.95 -8.67
CA ALA A 95 8.87 11.59 -9.86
C ALA A 95 8.58 13.10 -9.67
N PHE A 96 8.32 13.53 -8.44
CA PHE A 96 7.99 14.92 -8.08
C PHE A 96 9.14 15.70 -7.45
N ASP A 97 10.36 15.12 -7.45
CA ASP A 97 11.54 15.68 -6.78
C ASP A 97 11.29 15.91 -5.27
N ALA A 98 10.61 14.94 -4.65
CA ALA A 98 10.23 14.97 -3.24
C ALA A 98 10.69 13.70 -2.51
N ASP A 99 11.35 13.90 -1.38
CA ASP A 99 11.65 12.88 -0.41
C ASP A 99 10.45 12.65 0.52
N VAL A 100 9.92 11.42 0.52
CA VAL A 100 8.73 11.06 1.29
C VAL A 100 9.15 10.50 2.65
N GLN A 101 8.90 11.29 3.69
CA GLN A 101 9.13 10.94 5.08
C GLN A 101 7.92 10.23 5.67
N ILE A 102 8.13 9.07 6.27
CA ILE A 102 7.05 8.28 6.87
C ILE A 102 6.99 8.58 8.36
N LYS A 103 5.89 9.21 8.78
CA LYS A 103 5.54 9.31 10.20
C LYS A 103 4.73 8.09 10.59
N TRP A 104 5.31 7.22 11.40
CA TRP A 104 4.67 5.99 11.86
C TRP A 104 3.71 6.28 13.01
N ILE A 105 2.43 5.92 12.84
CA ILE A 105 1.37 6.18 13.83
C ILE A 105 0.76 4.85 14.25
N ASN A 106 0.89 4.52 15.54
CA ASN A 106 0.31 3.31 16.11
C ASN A 106 -1.22 3.47 16.22
N ALA A 107 -1.96 2.74 15.40
CA ALA A 107 -3.41 2.82 15.35
C ALA A 107 -4.11 2.42 16.65
N GLU A 108 -3.45 1.69 17.56
CA GLU A 108 -4.02 1.34 18.87
C GLU A 108 -3.97 2.48 19.89
N GLU A 109 -3.12 3.49 19.66
CA GLU A 109 -2.97 4.65 20.54
C GLU A 109 -3.81 5.84 20.09
N VAL A 110 -4.37 5.77 18.88
CA VAL A 110 -5.18 6.84 18.29
C VAL A 110 -6.58 6.84 18.90
N THR A 111 -6.95 7.99 19.46
CA THR A 111 -8.29 8.31 19.95
C THR A 111 -8.79 9.63 19.36
N ALA A 112 -10.08 9.92 19.51
CA ALA A 112 -10.66 11.15 18.98
C ALA A 112 -10.05 12.42 19.63
N GLU A 113 -9.60 12.30 20.87
CA GLU A 113 -9.02 13.40 21.64
C GLU A 113 -7.57 13.70 21.25
N ASN A 114 -6.81 12.71 20.76
CA ASN A 114 -5.37 12.85 20.53
C ASN A 114 -4.95 12.77 19.05
N ILE A 115 -5.85 12.39 18.13
CA ILE A 115 -5.51 12.21 16.71
C ILE A 115 -4.83 13.45 16.11
N ALA A 116 -5.29 14.65 16.48
CA ALA A 116 -4.70 15.91 16.01
C ALA A 116 -3.20 16.00 16.33
N ASP A 117 -2.77 15.52 17.51
CA ASP A 117 -1.36 15.57 17.91
C ASP A 117 -0.48 14.67 17.03
N PHE A 118 -1.04 13.55 16.56
CA PHE A 118 -0.34 12.60 15.68
C PHE A 118 -0.21 13.10 14.24
N VAL A 119 -1.16 13.90 13.73
CA VAL A 119 -1.25 14.23 12.29
C VAL A 119 -1.13 15.73 11.97
N GLN A 120 -0.92 16.60 12.96
CA GLN A 120 -0.79 18.05 12.74
C GLN A 120 0.35 18.48 11.80
N ASP A 121 1.38 17.65 11.67
CA ASP A 121 2.63 17.86 10.93
C ASP A 121 2.75 16.96 9.68
N VAL A 122 1.67 16.26 9.29
CA VAL A 122 1.66 15.41 8.09
C VAL A 122 0.91 16.09 6.95
N ASP A 123 1.42 15.93 5.74
CA ASP A 123 0.83 16.44 4.50
C ASP A 123 -0.25 15.50 3.94
N GLY A 124 -0.28 14.25 4.41
CA GLY A 124 -1.25 13.24 4.01
C GLY A 124 -1.27 12.04 4.94
N ILE A 125 -2.38 11.30 4.93
CA ILE A 125 -2.60 10.12 5.76
C ILE A 125 -2.79 8.90 4.86
N ILE A 126 -2.10 7.81 5.20
CA ILE A 126 -2.27 6.52 4.56
C ILE A 126 -2.68 5.47 5.60
N VAL A 127 -3.76 4.74 5.30
CA VAL A 127 -4.18 3.57 6.07
C VAL A 127 -3.89 2.33 5.22
N PRO A 128 -2.86 1.54 5.57
CA PRO A 128 -2.48 0.37 4.80
C PRO A 128 -3.42 -0.82 5.09
N GLY A 129 -3.17 -1.92 4.37
CA GLY A 129 -3.80 -3.20 4.66
C GLY A 129 -3.51 -3.70 6.07
N GLY A 130 -4.34 -4.59 6.56
CA GLY A 130 -4.18 -5.24 7.85
C GLY A 130 -5.11 -6.43 8.00
N PHE A 131 -4.87 -7.23 9.04
CA PHE A 131 -5.70 -8.37 9.41
C PHE A 131 -6.06 -8.29 10.88
N GLY A 132 -7.26 -8.74 11.22
CA GLY A 132 -7.81 -8.71 12.57
C GLY A 132 -8.45 -7.36 12.95
N ASP A 133 -8.94 -7.34 14.18
CA ASP A 133 -9.73 -6.28 14.83
C ASP A 133 -8.89 -5.16 15.45
N ARG A 134 -7.67 -5.48 15.87
CA ARG A 134 -6.80 -4.55 16.60
C ARG A 134 -6.48 -3.27 15.84
N GLY A 135 -6.70 -2.13 16.50
CA GLY A 135 -6.41 -0.79 15.99
C GLY A 135 -7.34 -0.33 14.85
N VAL A 136 -8.44 -1.04 14.58
CA VAL A 136 -9.38 -0.65 13.52
C VAL A 136 -10.10 0.65 13.87
N GLU A 137 -10.54 0.82 15.12
CA GLU A 137 -11.18 2.07 15.56
C GLU A 137 -10.26 3.29 15.42
N GLY A 138 -8.98 3.17 15.78
CA GLY A 138 -8.01 4.26 15.55
C GLY A 138 -7.81 4.60 14.08
N LYS A 139 -7.87 3.60 13.18
CA LYS A 139 -7.86 3.84 11.72
C LYS A 139 -9.14 4.55 11.25
N ILE A 140 -10.30 4.19 11.80
CA ILE A 140 -11.58 4.87 11.51
C ILE A 140 -11.49 6.34 11.96
N ILE A 141 -10.99 6.60 13.17
CA ILE A 141 -10.80 7.96 13.71
C ILE A 141 -9.84 8.77 12.83
N ALA A 142 -8.70 8.20 12.43
CA ALA A 142 -7.76 8.88 11.53
C ALA A 142 -8.39 9.19 10.16
N THR A 143 -9.22 8.29 9.66
CA THR A 143 -9.94 8.47 8.38
C THR A 143 -11.00 9.57 8.49
N GLN A 144 -11.75 9.59 9.60
CA GLN A 144 -12.71 10.65 9.90
C GLN A 144 -12.01 12.01 9.99
N TYR A 145 -10.91 12.08 10.73
CA TYR A 145 -10.11 13.30 10.85
C TYR A 145 -9.66 13.80 9.47
N ALA A 146 -9.15 12.90 8.62
CA ALA A 146 -8.71 13.26 7.28
C ALA A 146 -9.84 13.84 6.43
N ARG A 147 -11.03 13.21 6.45
CA ARG A 147 -12.23 13.67 5.74
C ARG A 147 -12.69 15.04 6.23
N GLU A 148 -12.82 15.23 7.55
CA GLU A 148 -13.37 16.45 8.15
C GLU A 148 -12.42 17.64 8.02
N ASN A 149 -11.11 17.39 8.11
CA ASN A 149 -10.08 18.43 8.01
C ASN A 149 -9.49 18.57 6.60
N LYS A 150 -10.02 17.83 5.61
CA LYS A 150 -9.57 17.84 4.21
C LYS A 150 -8.09 17.52 4.04
N VAL A 151 -7.56 16.65 4.89
CA VAL A 151 -6.21 16.10 4.74
C VAL A 151 -6.25 15.04 3.63
N PRO A 152 -5.32 15.06 2.66
CA PRO A 152 -5.21 14.00 1.66
C PRO A 152 -5.16 12.61 2.32
N PHE A 153 -6.00 11.70 1.83
CA PHE A 153 -6.15 10.36 2.41
C PHE A 153 -5.99 9.29 1.32
N PHE A 154 -5.27 8.21 1.65
CA PHE A 154 -5.19 7.02 0.80
C PHE A 154 -5.39 5.74 1.62
N GLY A 155 -6.43 4.97 1.28
CA GLY A 155 -6.77 3.72 1.97
C GLY A 155 -6.47 2.50 1.09
N ILE A 156 -5.62 1.58 1.56
CA ILE A 156 -5.26 0.36 0.83
C ILE A 156 -5.93 -0.85 1.48
N CYS A 157 -6.71 -1.61 0.71
CA CYS A 157 -7.37 -2.84 1.18
C CYS A 157 -8.25 -2.58 2.41
N LEU A 158 -7.80 -2.95 3.62
CA LEU A 158 -8.47 -2.61 4.88
C LEU A 158 -8.67 -1.09 5.03
N GLY A 159 -7.75 -0.26 4.53
CA GLY A 159 -7.92 1.20 4.56
C GLY A 159 -9.13 1.68 3.73
N MET A 160 -9.43 1.03 2.61
CA MET A 160 -10.63 1.31 1.81
C MET A 160 -11.90 0.84 2.54
N GLN A 161 -11.84 -0.32 3.18
CA GLN A 161 -12.93 -0.85 4.00
C GLN A 161 -13.25 0.09 5.18
N VAL A 162 -12.21 0.55 5.89
CA VAL A 162 -12.30 1.52 6.98
C VAL A 162 -12.93 2.83 6.52
N ALA A 163 -12.51 3.36 5.35
CA ALA A 163 -13.12 4.57 4.79
C ALA A 163 -14.60 4.40 4.48
N SER A 164 -15.00 3.22 4.02
CA SER A 164 -16.41 2.92 3.73
C SER A 164 -17.24 2.84 5.02
N ILE A 165 -16.68 2.21 6.06
CA ILE A 165 -17.30 2.11 7.39
C ILE A 165 -17.42 3.49 8.06
N GLU A 166 -16.35 4.29 8.03
CA GLU A 166 -16.34 5.66 8.57
C GLU A 166 -17.43 6.50 7.92
N TYR A 167 -17.52 6.46 6.58
CA TYR A 167 -18.53 7.22 5.85
C TYR A 167 -19.96 6.78 6.19
N ALA A 168 -20.18 5.47 6.31
CA ALA A 168 -21.49 4.93 6.70
C ALA A 168 -21.89 5.35 8.13
N ARG A 169 -20.96 5.29 9.09
CA ARG A 169 -21.21 5.71 10.48
C ARG A 169 -21.51 7.20 10.57
N ASN A 170 -20.63 8.03 10.00
CA ASN A 170 -20.61 9.46 10.28
C ASN A 170 -21.41 10.30 9.29
N VAL A 171 -21.46 9.93 8.02
CA VAL A 171 -22.16 10.70 6.97
C VAL A 171 -23.58 10.17 6.76
N LEU A 172 -23.77 8.85 6.75
CA LEU A 172 -25.10 8.24 6.61
C LEU A 172 -25.85 8.07 7.95
N GLY A 173 -25.16 8.21 9.08
CA GLY A 173 -25.76 8.03 10.41
C GLY A 173 -26.12 6.58 10.75
N LEU A 174 -25.48 5.61 10.09
CA LEU A 174 -25.66 4.18 10.37
C LEU A 174 -24.80 3.80 11.59
N GLU A 175 -25.27 4.20 12.78
CA GLU A 175 -24.59 3.91 14.04
C GLU A 175 -24.36 2.40 14.21
N GLY A 176 -23.12 2.00 14.47
CA GLY A 176 -22.73 0.60 14.58
C GLY A 176 -22.36 -0.08 13.25
N ALA A 177 -22.38 0.62 12.12
CA ALA A 177 -21.92 0.08 10.84
C ALA A 177 -20.50 -0.48 10.90
N HIS A 178 -20.26 -1.68 10.41
CA HIS A 178 -18.94 -2.31 10.51
C HIS A 178 -18.67 -3.34 9.40
N SER A 179 -17.59 -4.09 9.58
CA SER A 179 -17.24 -5.25 8.76
C SER A 179 -17.71 -6.49 9.49
N ALA A 180 -18.44 -7.36 8.80
CA ALA A 180 -18.84 -8.66 9.34
C ALA A 180 -17.63 -9.55 9.69
N GLU A 181 -16.43 -9.24 9.18
CA GLU A 181 -15.18 -9.89 9.58
C GLU A 181 -14.78 -9.58 11.03
N ILE A 182 -15.03 -8.34 11.46
CA ILE A 182 -14.53 -7.79 12.73
C ILE A 182 -15.64 -7.77 13.78
N ASP A 183 -16.84 -7.37 13.39
CA ASP A 183 -18.04 -7.36 14.21
C ASP A 183 -19.17 -8.10 13.48
N PRO A 184 -19.30 -9.43 13.66
CA PRO A 184 -20.32 -10.24 13.00
C PRO A 184 -21.76 -9.88 13.39
N GLU A 185 -21.96 -9.20 14.53
CA GLU A 185 -23.27 -8.84 15.07
C GLU A 185 -23.69 -7.42 14.65
N THR A 186 -22.89 -6.73 13.82
CA THR A 186 -23.21 -5.40 13.34
C THR A 186 -24.58 -5.39 12.64
N ALA A 187 -25.43 -4.44 13.04
CA ALA A 187 -26.72 -4.24 12.38
C ALA A 187 -26.55 -3.74 10.93
N PHE A 188 -25.39 -3.17 10.59
CA PHE A 188 -25.11 -2.62 9.27
C PHE A 188 -23.76 -3.13 8.72
N PRO A 189 -23.72 -4.34 8.12
CA PRO A 189 -22.49 -4.92 7.55
C PRO A 189 -22.14 -4.24 6.23
N ILE A 190 -21.40 -3.13 6.31
CA ILE A 190 -20.92 -2.37 5.14
C ILE A 190 -19.88 -3.17 4.37
N ILE A 191 -19.08 -3.96 5.09
CA ILE A 191 -18.09 -4.87 4.53
C ILE A 191 -18.52 -6.29 4.88
N ASP A 192 -18.72 -7.12 3.88
CA ASP A 192 -19.28 -8.46 4.04
C ASP A 192 -18.72 -9.41 2.96
N LEU A 193 -18.94 -10.71 3.15
CA LEU A 193 -18.77 -11.68 2.09
C LEU A 193 -19.83 -11.43 1.01
N LEU A 194 -19.44 -11.56 -0.26
CA LEU A 194 -20.42 -11.50 -1.34
C LEU A 194 -21.44 -12.65 -1.18
N PRO A 195 -22.72 -12.46 -1.57
CA PRO A 195 -23.74 -13.51 -1.44
C PRO A 195 -23.32 -14.84 -2.04
N GLU A 196 -22.61 -14.83 -3.18
CA GLU A 196 -22.13 -16.04 -3.86
C GLU A 196 -21.01 -16.77 -3.08
N GLN A 197 -20.45 -16.15 -2.05
CA GLN A 197 -19.41 -16.70 -1.18
C GLN A 197 -19.95 -17.16 0.18
N LYS A 198 -21.19 -16.81 0.54
CA LYS A 198 -21.81 -17.16 1.83
C LYS A 198 -22.19 -18.64 1.92
N ASP A 199 -22.47 -19.28 0.78
CA ASP A 199 -22.84 -20.71 0.69
C ASP A 199 -21.63 -21.65 0.50
N VAL A 200 -20.40 -21.12 0.59
CA VAL A 200 -19.17 -21.92 0.43
C VAL A 200 -18.63 -22.32 1.80
N ASP A 201 -18.79 -23.60 2.16
CA ASP A 201 -18.34 -24.17 3.45
C ASP A 201 -16.82 -24.05 3.69
N ASP A 202 -16.03 -23.89 2.62
CA ASP A 202 -14.58 -23.69 2.70
C ASP A 202 -14.21 -22.21 2.57
N LEU A 203 -13.95 -21.55 3.71
CA LEU A 203 -13.46 -20.17 3.77
C LEU A 203 -12.17 -19.97 2.96
N GLY A 204 -11.40 -21.03 2.65
CA GLY A 204 -10.25 -20.96 1.75
C GLY A 204 -10.62 -20.55 0.31
N GLY A 205 -11.79 -20.95 -0.18
CA GLY A 205 -12.24 -20.74 -1.56
C GLY A 205 -12.74 -19.34 -1.89
N THR A 206 -12.92 -18.48 -0.89
CA THR A 206 -13.47 -17.12 -1.05
C THR A 206 -12.41 -16.02 -1.08
N LEU A 207 -11.13 -16.37 -0.88
CA LEU A 207 -10.03 -15.43 -0.94
C LEU A 207 -9.79 -14.96 -2.39
N ARG A 208 -9.94 -13.67 -2.63
CA ARG A 208 -9.54 -13.05 -3.90
C ARG A 208 -8.03 -12.86 -3.90
N LEU A 209 -7.34 -13.62 -4.75
CA LEU A 209 -5.87 -13.66 -4.79
C LEU A 209 -5.36 -13.49 -6.22
N GLY A 210 -4.46 -12.54 -6.42
CA GLY A 210 -3.81 -12.32 -7.72
C GLY A 210 -4.40 -11.17 -8.52
N LEU A 211 -4.16 -11.14 -9.82
CA LEU A 211 -4.53 -10.04 -10.70
C LEU A 211 -6.02 -10.09 -11.05
N TYR A 212 -6.71 -8.97 -10.88
CA TYR A 212 -8.09 -8.80 -11.32
C TYR A 212 -8.29 -7.49 -12.07
N PRO A 213 -9.20 -7.46 -13.06
CA PRO A 213 -9.50 -6.25 -13.80
C PRO A 213 -10.36 -5.29 -12.98
N CYS A 214 -10.03 -4.01 -13.11
CA CYS A 214 -10.72 -2.90 -12.51
C CYS A 214 -11.13 -1.89 -13.57
N LYS A 215 -12.44 -1.80 -13.84
CA LYS A 215 -12.99 -0.75 -14.69
C LYS A 215 -13.13 0.53 -13.88
N LEU A 216 -12.52 1.61 -14.34
CA LEU A 216 -12.53 2.91 -13.70
C LEU A 216 -13.61 3.82 -14.30
N ASN A 217 -14.13 4.74 -13.49
CA ASN A 217 -14.99 5.83 -13.97
C ASN A 217 -14.11 6.94 -14.56
N GLU A 218 -14.39 7.38 -15.78
CA GLU A 218 -13.62 8.40 -16.53
C GLU A 218 -13.50 9.72 -15.77
N ASP A 219 -14.53 10.11 -15.01
CA ASP A 219 -14.55 11.36 -14.25
C ASP A 219 -13.78 11.28 -12.91
N SER A 220 -13.12 10.15 -12.63
CA SER A 220 -12.50 9.89 -11.34
C SER A 220 -11.02 10.27 -11.27
N LYS A 221 -10.56 10.56 -10.05
CA LYS A 221 -9.13 10.73 -9.75
C LYS A 221 -8.32 9.46 -10.07
N ALA A 222 -8.94 8.27 -9.97
CA ALA A 222 -8.27 7.02 -10.32
C ALA A 222 -8.02 6.94 -11.83
N PHE A 223 -9.01 7.26 -12.66
CA PHE A 223 -8.83 7.31 -14.11
C PHE A 223 -7.77 8.34 -14.51
N ALA A 224 -7.77 9.53 -13.90
CA ALA A 224 -6.74 10.54 -14.13
C ALA A 224 -5.32 10.06 -13.76
N ALA A 225 -5.19 9.18 -12.76
CA ALA A 225 -3.89 8.63 -12.34
C ALA A 225 -3.41 7.50 -13.25
N TYR A 226 -4.30 6.59 -13.68
CA TYR A 226 -3.94 5.45 -14.52
C TYR A 226 -3.93 5.77 -16.02
N ASN A 227 -4.76 6.73 -16.45
CA ASN A 227 -5.00 7.09 -17.85
C ASN A 227 -5.42 5.88 -18.73
N ASP A 228 -6.21 4.98 -18.15
CA ASP A 228 -6.77 3.79 -18.80
C ASP A 228 -8.14 3.46 -18.17
N GLU A 229 -9.07 2.94 -18.99
CA GLU A 229 -10.42 2.55 -18.56
C GLU A 229 -10.39 1.25 -17.75
N VAL A 230 -9.50 0.31 -18.10
CA VAL A 230 -9.40 -1.00 -17.45
C VAL A 230 -7.98 -1.24 -16.98
N VAL A 231 -7.81 -1.31 -15.66
CA VAL A 231 -6.52 -1.55 -15.01
C VAL A 231 -6.50 -2.91 -14.33
N TYR A 232 -5.33 -3.45 -14.04
CA TYR A 232 -5.19 -4.75 -13.39
C TYR A 232 -4.46 -4.59 -12.07
N GLU A 233 -5.13 -4.94 -10.97
CA GLU A 233 -4.55 -4.83 -9.64
C GLU A 233 -4.49 -6.18 -8.93
N ARG A 234 -3.51 -6.30 -8.03
CA ARG A 234 -3.35 -7.52 -7.23
C ARG A 234 -4.21 -7.44 -5.98
N HIS A 235 -5.13 -8.36 -5.85
CA HIS A 235 -5.99 -8.49 -4.68
C HIS A 235 -5.46 -9.55 -3.72
N ARG A 236 -5.66 -9.30 -2.43
CA ARG A 236 -5.42 -10.25 -1.34
C ARG A 236 -6.37 -9.95 -0.18
N HIS A 237 -7.66 -10.11 -0.41
CA HIS A 237 -8.70 -9.95 0.59
C HIS A 237 -9.87 -10.89 0.31
N ARG A 238 -10.71 -11.10 1.33
CA ARG A 238 -11.90 -11.95 1.24
C ARG A 238 -13.18 -11.12 1.26
N TYR A 239 -13.24 -10.17 2.19
CA TYR A 239 -14.41 -9.33 2.38
C TYR A 239 -14.42 -8.17 1.37
N GLU A 240 -15.61 -7.83 0.91
CA GLU A 240 -15.89 -6.86 -0.13
C GLU A 240 -16.91 -5.83 0.38
N PHE A 241 -17.05 -4.74 -0.35
CA PHE A 241 -18.10 -3.77 -0.07
C PHE A 241 -19.49 -4.39 -0.32
N ASN A 242 -20.39 -4.28 0.66
CA ASN A 242 -21.75 -4.79 0.55
C ASN A 242 -22.59 -3.91 -0.39
N ASN A 243 -22.95 -4.47 -1.55
CA ASN A 243 -23.67 -3.78 -2.61
C ASN A 243 -25.08 -3.28 -2.20
N GLU A 244 -25.67 -3.76 -1.11
CA GLU A 244 -26.95 -3.26 -0.59
C GLU A 244 -26.87 -1.78 -0.19
N TYR A 245 -25.71 -1.34 0.31
CA TYR A 245 -25.49 0.05 0.74
C TYR A 245 -25.02 0.97 -0.39
N ARG A 246 -24.75 0.42 -1.59
CA ARG A 246 -24.18 1.15 -2.72
C ARG A 246 -24.99 2.39 -3.08
N GLN A 247 -26.28 2.22 -3.36
CA GLN A 247 -27.13 3.31 -3.83
C GLN A 247 -27.25 4.41 -2.77
N GLN A 248 -27.35 4.03 -1.49
CA GLN A 248 -27.41 4.98 -0.38
C GLN A 248 -26.10 5.76 -0.22
N MET A 249 -24.94 5.10 -0.33
CA MET A 249 -23.63 5.75 -0.24
C MET A 249 -23.36 6.67 -1.43
N GLU A 250 -23.66 6.24 -2.66
CA GLU A 250 -23.53 7.07 -3.86
C GLU A 250 -24.43 8.32 -3.78
N ALA A 251 -25.68 8.16 -3.32
CA ALA A 251 -26.61 9.28 -3.15
C ALA A 251 -26.13 10.31 -2.11
N ALA A 252 -25.35 9.88 -1.12
CA ALA A 252 -24.74 10.75 -0.13
C ALA A 252 -23.38 11.33 -0.57
N GLY A 253 -22.89 11.01 -1.77
CA GLY A 253 -21.66 11.57 -2.34
C GLY A 253 -20.43 10.66 -2.30
N PHE A 254 -20.56 9.41 -1.86
CA PHE A 254 -19.46 8.44 -1.89
C PHE A 254 -19.32 7.85 -3.30
N CYS A 255 -18.22 8.13 -3.98
CA CYS A 255 -18.01 7.66 -5.35
C CYS A 255 -17.35 6.27 -5.36
N LEU A 256 -18.12 5.24 -5.73
CA LEU A 256 -17.60 3.88 -5.95
C LEU A 256 -17.03 3.78 -7.37
N LEU A 257 -15.70 3.67 -7.45
CA LEU A 257 -14.96 3.71 -8.71
C LEU A 257 -14.81 2.36 -9.41
N TRP A 258 -15.12 1.27 -8.72
CA TRP A 258 -14.97 -0.08 -9.24
C TRP A 258 -16.19 -0.94 -8.96
N TYR A 259 -16.54 -1.77 -9.94
CA TYR A 259 -17.48 -2.87 -9.79
C TYR A 259 -16.93 -4.12 -10.49
N LYS A 260 -17.17 -5.29 -9.89
CA LYS A 260 -17.04 -6.56 -10.62
C LYS A 260 -18.16 -6.59 -11.68
N PRO A 261 -17.85 -6.64 -12.99
CA PRO A 261 -18.90 -6.88 -13.96
C PRO A 261 -19.54 -8.23 -13.65
N ARG A 262 -20.88 -8.28 -13.51
CA ARG A 262 -21.60 -9.55 -13.65
C ARG A 262 -21.43 -9.97 -15.10
N TRP A 263 -20.44 -10.82 -15.37
CA TRP A 263 -20.43 -11.63 -16.58
C TRP A 263 -21.48 -12.74 -16.42
N THR A 264 -22.75 -12.37 -16.30
CA THR A 264 -23.84 -13.28 -16.62
C THR A 264 -24.00 -13.21 -18.13
N SER A 265 -23.58 -14.28 -18.79
CA SER A 265 -23.90 -14.63 -20.17
C SER A 265 -25.29 -14.17 -20.61
N CYS A 266 -25.34 -13.29 -21.63
CA CYS A 266 -26.09 -13.62 -22.83
C CYS A 266 -25.12 -14.29 -23.81
#